data_AF-A0A962LFE2-F1
#
_entry.id   AF-A0A962LFE2-F1
#
_cell.length_a   1.000
_cell.length_b   1.000
_cell.length_c   1.000
_cell.angle_alpha   90.00
_cell.angle_beta   90.00
_cell.angle_gamma   90.00
#
_symmetry.space_group_name_H-M   'P 1'
#
loop_
_entity.id
_entity.type
_entity.pdbx_description
1 polymer ?
#
loop_
_entity_poly.entity_id
_entity_poly.type
_entity_poly.pdbx_seq_one_letter_code
_entity_poly.pdbx_strand_id
1 'polypeptide(L)'
;MSFKLYGSALAAVMLTGCANMSTDPGTGSSRNSLITVAYGTVQNVQQVQMKPNYAEGSLIGGALGLLAASGYSSGSQALGAAAGAGLGALVSKETAGTANQYTIMLVNGNTVSVVTDQKEIDVGDCVSVEQGDHTNIRRVSAAMCNTPPSHPAYPDMNASVVQISNDCATAKQQLLKAATEQETNIAYKKMQALCD
;
A
#
# COMPACT_ATOMS: atom_id res chain seq x y z
N MET A 1 47.78 -37.39 -45.03
CA MET A 1 47.34 -37.15 -43.63
C MET A 1 48.26 -36.09 -43.05
N SER A 2 47.84 -34.81 -43.06
CA SER A 2 47.30 -34.08 -41.89
C SER A 2 48.42 -33.88 -40.83
N PHE A 3 48.90 -32.69 -40.46
CA PHE A 3 48.20 -31.47 -40.07
C PHE A 3 49.16 -30.25 -40.15
N LYS A 4 48.65 -29.10 -40.59
CA LYS A 4 49.26 -27.77 -40.43
C LYS A 4 48.55 -27.08 -39.26
N LEU A 5 49.27 -26.48 -38.32
CA LEU A 5 48.74 -25.52 -37.35
C LEU A 5 49.76 -24.41 -37.14
N TYR A 6 49.56 -23.31 -37.86
CA TYR A 6 50.23 -22.03 -37.63
C TYR A 6 49.54 -21.36 -36.44
N GLY A 7 50.32 -21.06 -35.40
CA GLY A 7 49.91 -20.17 -34.33
C GLY A 7 49.86 -18.74 -34.83
N SER A 8 48.73 -18.08 -34.61
CA SER A 8 48.60 -16.63 -34.73
C SER A 8 47.76 -16.15 -33.57
N ALA A 9 48.45 -15.61 -32.57
CA ALA A 9 47.86 -14.78 -31.54
C ALA A 9 47.61 -13.40 -32.15
N LEU A 10 46.36 -12.92 -32.11
CA LEU A 10 46.03 -11.51 -32.25
C LEU A 10 44.72 -11.22 -31.52
N ALA A 11 44.74 -10.09 -30.82
CA ALA A 11 43.90 -9.75 -29.70
C ALA A 11 42.60 -9.01 -30.09
N ALA A 12 41.68 -9.00 -29.11
CA ALA A 12 40.73 -7.94 -28.75
C ALA A 12 39.59 -7.58 -29.73
N VAL A 13 38.34 -7.64 -29.26
CA VAL A 13 37.58 -6.54 -28.61
C VAL A 13 36.13 -7.01 -28.40
N MET A 14 35.65 -6.88 -27.17
CA MET A 14 34.24 -7.04 -26.75
C MET A 14 33.39 -5.91 -27.33
N LEU A 15 32.23 -6.21 -27.93
CA LEU A 15 31.09 -5.29 -28.10
C LEU A 15 29.80 -6.11 -28.34
N THR A 16 29.33 -6.84 -27.33
CA THR A 16 27.93 -7.29 -27.24
C THR A 16 27.09 -6.11 -26.76
N GLY A 17 26.70 -5.23 -27.68
CA GLY A 17 25.69 -4.21 -27.44
C GLY A 17 24.33 -4.75 -27.84
N CYS A 18 23.55 -5.27 -26.89
CA CYS A 18 22.10 -5.27 -27.05
C CYS A 18 21.67 -3.79 -27.03
N ALA A 19 21.37 -3.25 -28.21
CA ALA A 19 20.55 -2.04 -28.30
C ALA A 19 19.17 -2.38 -27.74
N ASN A 20 19.03 -2.31 -26.42
CA ASN A 20 17.75 -2.31 -25.75
C ASN A 20 17.11 -0.97 -26.09
N MET A 21 16.19 -1.05 -27.04
CA MET A 21 15.15 -0.10 -27.38
C MET A 21 14.82 0.79 -26.19
N SER A 22 15.17 2.09 -26.32
CA SER A 22 14.63 3.15 -25.48
C SER A 22 13.11 3.16 -25.67
N THR A 23 12.44 2.42 -24.79
CA THR A 23 11.03 2.61 -24.51
C THR A 23 10.98 3.65 -23.40
N ASP A 24 10.33 4.76 -23.73
CA ASP A 24 9.74 5.73 -22.84
C ASP A 24 9.48 5.17 -21.42
N PRO A 25 10.08 5.73 -20.34
CA PRO A 25 9.71 5.38 -18.98
C PRO A 25 8.40 6.10 -18.59
N GLY A 26 7.33 5.86 -19.37
CA GLY A 26 6.00 6.42 -19.15
C GLY A 26 4.98 5.40 -18.63
N THR A 27 5.32 4.11 -18.60
CA THR A 27 4.47 3.07 -18.03
C THR A 27 5.31 2.17 -17.15
N GLY A 28 5.53 2.63 -15.91
CA GLY A 28 6.11 1.80 -14.88
C GLY A 28 5.23 0.58 -14.65
N SER A 29 5.74 -0.60 -14.98
CA SER A 29 5.31 -1.89 -14.41
C SER A 29 5.56 -1.87 -12.91
N SER A 30 4.73 -1.12 -12.19
CA SER A 30 4.46 -1.34 -10.78
C SER A 30 3.70 -2.66 -10.70
N ARG A 31 4.02 -3.50 -9.72
CA ARG A 31 3.24 -4.73 -9.48
C ARG A 31 1.77 -4.31 -9.44
N ASN A 32 0.97 -4.79 -10.39
CA ASN A 32 -0.46 -4.54 -10.42
C ASN A 32 -1.09 -5.36 -9.28
N SER A 33 -0.88 -4.93 -8.03
CA SER A 33 -1.65 -5.41 -6.90
C SER A 33 -3.07 -4.93 -7.17
N LEU A 34 -3.94 -5.86 -7.56
CA LEU A 34 -5.34 -5.55 -7.82
C LEU A 34 -5.95 -5.04 -6.50
N ILE A 35 -6.07 -3.71 -6.36
CA ILE A 35 -6.76 -3.11 -5.23
C ILE A 35 -8.25 -3.28 -5.46
N THR A 36 -8.89 -4.04 -4.57
CA THR A 36 -10.34 -4.19 -4.55
C THR A 36 -10.94 -3.10 -3.67
N VAL A 37 -11.80 -2.26 -4.24
CA VAL A 37 -12.48 -1.20 -3.52
C VAL A 37 -13.93 -1.61 -3.24
N ALA A 38 -14.31 -1.61 -1.98
CA ALA A 38 -15.69 -1.76 -1.53
C ALA A 38 -16.15 -0.49 -0.82
N TYR A 39 -17.44 -0.16 -0.89
CA TYR A 39 -18.00 1.02 -0.22
C TYR A 39 -18.90 0.60 0.93
N GLY A 40 -18.94 1.42 1.97
CA GLY A 40 -19.80 1.19 3.12
C GLY A 40 -19.94 2.42 4.00
N THR A 41 -20.90 2.34 4.91
CA THR A 41 -21.16 3.40 5.90
C THR A 41 -20.60 2.97 7.26
N VAL A 42 -19.94 3.89 7.95
CA VAL A 42 -19.40 3.66 9.30
C VAL A 42 -20.55 3.60 10.30
N GLN A 43 -20.67 2.47 10.99
CA GLN A 43 -21.71 2.24 11.99
C GLN A 43 -21.22 2.49 13.41
N ASN A 44 -19.93 2.26 13.66
CA ASN A 44 -19.33 2.38 14.98
C ASN A 44 -17.84 2.66 14.86
N VAL A 45 -17.34 3.52 15.75
CA VAL A 45 -15.91 3.83 15.89
C VAL A 45 -15.53 3.61 17.34
N GLN A 46 -14.52 2.78 17.57
CA GLN A 46 -14.03 2.47 18.92
C GLN A 46 -12.52 2.60 18.96
N GLN A 47 -12.00 3.33 19.94
CA GLN A 47 -10.57 3.35 20.19
C GLN A 47 -10.18 2.06 20.93
N VAL A 48 -9.26 1.31 20.34
CA VAL A 48 -8.73 0.06 20.87
C VAL A 48 -7.26 0.20 21.22
N GLN A 49 -6.84 -0.46 22.30
CA GLN A 49 -5.43 -0.50 22.67
C GLN A 49 -4.70 -1.53 21.82
N MET A 50 -3.50 -1.17 21.35
CA MET A 50 -2.70 -2.04 20.51
C MET A 50 -2.01 -3.17 21.31
N LYS A 51 -2.80 -4.15 21.79
CA LYS A 51 -2.38 -5.44 22.37
C LYS A 51 -2.18 -6.58 21.35
N PRO A 52 -1.40 -7.63 21.60
CA PRO A 52 -1.08 -8.67 20.60
C PRO A 52 -2.27 -9.33 19.86
N ASN A 53 -3.48 -9.28 20.43
CA ASN A 53 -4.70 -9.87 19.89
C ASN A 53 -5.77 -8.84 19.42
N TYR A 54 -5.48 -7.54 19.34
CA TYR A 54 -6.50 -6.53 18.96
C TYR A 54 -7.06 -6.69 17.54
N ALA A 55 -6.40 -7.48 16.69
CA ALA A 55 -6.76 -7.67 15.29
C ALA A 55 -7.44 -9.02 15.00
N GLU A 56 -7.75 -9.83 16.01
CA GLU A 56 -8.44 -11.11 15.80
C GLU A 56 -9.81 -10.86 15.13
N GLY A 57 -9.93 -11.25 13.86
CA GLY A 57 -11.15 -11.08 13.06
C GLY A 57 -11.36 -9.68 12.45
N SER A 58 -10.38 -8.79 12.53
CA SER A 58 -10.44 -7.44 11.93
C SER A 58 -9.35 -7.25 10.88
N LEU A 59 -9.64 -6.47 9.84
CA LEU A 59 -8.63 -6.01 8.90
C LEU A 59 -7.73 -4.97 9.58
N ILE A 60 -6.42 -5.00 9.34
CA ILE A 60 -5.49 -3.97 9.82
C ILE A 60 -5.12 -3.06 8.64
N GLY A 61 -5.46 -1.80 8.75
CA GLY A 61 -5.22 -0.78 7.73
C GLY A 61 -4.12 0.21 8.09
N GLY A 62 -3.88 1.14 7.18
CA GLY A 62 -2.99 2.29 7.39
C GLY A 62 -1.54 1.90 7.67
N ALA A 63 -0.85 2.69 8.47
CA ALA A 63 0.54 2.42 8.82
C ALA A 63 0.69 1.23 9.76
N LEU A 64 -0.36 0.90 10.52
CA LEU A 64 -0.40 -0.28 11.39
C LEU A 64 -0.29 -1.58 10.60
N GLY A 65 -0.99 -1.67 9.46
CA GLY A 65 -0.89 -2.82 8.56
C GLY A 65 0.51 -2.97 7.96
N LEU A 66 1.18 -1.85 7.67
CA LEU A 66 2.56 -1.86 7.18
C LEU A 66 3.55 -2.27 8.26
N LEU A 67 3.38 -1.78 9.49
CA LEU A 67 4.22 -2.15 10.63
C LEU A 67 4.10 -3.64 10.93
N ALA A 68 2.87 -4.17 10.94
CA ALA A 68 2.62 -5.60 11.12
C ALA A 68 3.32 -6.43 10.03
N ALA A 69 3.25 -6.00 8.76
CA ALA A 69 3.90 -6.69 7.65
C ALA A 69 5.44 -6.57 7.65
N SER A 70 5.99 -5.46 8.13
CA SER A 70 7.44 -5.21 8.15
C SER A 70 8.21 -6.20 9.03
N GLY A 71 7.56 -6.82 10.02
CA GLY A 71 8.14 -7.88 10.87
C GLY A 71 8.34 -9.22 10.16
N TYR A 72 7.71 -9.47 9.00
CA TYR A 72 7.71 -10.76 8.31
C TYR A 72 8.63 -10.84 7.08
N SER A 73 9.27 -9.73 6.66
CA SER A 73 10.06 -9.72 5.41
C SER A 73 11.46 -10.28 5.61
N SER A 74 11.69 -11.51 5.12
CA SER A 74 12.92 -12.30 5.19
C SER A 74 14.05 -11.87 4.24
N GLY A 75 13.90 -10.76 3.50
CA GLY A 75 14.81 -10.38 2.41
C GLY A 75 16.05 -9.58 2.80
N SER A 76 16.07 -8.88 3.93
CA SER A 76 17.23 -8.10 4.43
C SER A 76 16.97 -7.66 5.88
N GLN A 77 17.20 -8.54 6.86
CA GLN A 77 16.90 -8.28 8.27
C GLN A 77 17.51 -6.96 8.80
N ALA A 78 18.66 -6.53 8.29
CA ALA A 78 19.30 -5.28 8.72
C ALA A 78 18.64 -4.00 8.17
N LEU A 79 18.16 -4.02 6.92
CA LEU A 79 17.49 -2.87 6.27
C LEU A 79 16.02 -2.77 6.70
N GLY A 80 15.33 -3.90 6.83
CA GLY A 80 13.96 -3.93 7.35
C GLY A 80 13.85 -3.52 8.82
N ALA A 81 14.88 -3.80 9.63
CA ALA A 81 14.89 -3.42 11.05
C ALA A 81 15.03 -1.90 11.27
N ALA A 82 15.87 -1.21 10.48
CA ALA A 82 16.04 0.24 10.62
C ALA A 82 14.80 1.00 10.16
N ALA A 83 14.24 0.64 9.00
CA ALA A 83 13.01 1.24 8.48
C ALA A 83 11.79 0.89 9.36
N GLY A 84 11.70 -0.35 9.83
CA GLY A 84 10.65 -0.81 10.75
C GLY A 84 10.70 -0.10 12.11
N ALA A 85 11.89 0.16 12.65
CA ALA A 85 12.05 0.94 13.87
C ALA A 85 11.65 2.41 13.66
N GLY A 86 12.06 3.02 12.54
CA GLY A 86 11.68 4.38 12.19
C GLY A 86 10.17 4.54 12.00
N LEU A 87 9.55 3.65 11.22
CA LEU A 87 8.11 3.64 11.01
C LEU A 87 7.35 3.36 12.30
N GLY A 88 7.80 2.37 13.08
CA GLY A 88 7.21 2.04 14.39
C GLY A 88 7.25 3.23 15.35
N ALA A 89 8.34 3.99 15.39
CA ALA A 89 8.46 5.19 16.22
C ALA A 89 7.50 6.30 15.77
N LEU A 90 7.37 6.53 14.46
CA LEU A 90 6.43 7.52 13.89
C LEU A 90 4.99 7.17 14.22
N VAL A 91 4.60 5.93 13.91
CA VAL A 91 3.24 5.44 14.16
C VAL A 91 2.94 5.45 15.65
N SER A 92 3.85 4.98 16.51
CA SER A 92 3.65 4.99 17.96
C SER A 92 3.48 6.40 18.51
N LYS A 93 4.24 7.38 17.99
CA LYS A 93 4.13 8.79 18.36
C LYS A 93 2.78 9.37 17.99
N GLU A 94 2.25 9.06 16.81
CA GLU A 94 0.95 9.59 16.36
C GLU A 94 -0.24 8.90 17.01
N THR A 95 -0.15 7.58 17.18
CA THR A 95 -1.24 6.75 17.72
C THR A 95 -1.30 6.78 19.24
N ALA A 96 -0.22 7.18 19.92
CA ALA A 96 -0.06 7.07 21.37
C ALA A 96 -0.38 5.65 21.90
N GLY A 97 -0.11 4.61 21.10
CA GLY A 97 -0.40 3.22 21.44
C GLY A 97 -1.87 2.78 21.26
N THR A 98 -2.70 3.62 20.63
CA THR A 98 -4.12 3.35 20.39
C THR A 98 -4.45 3.37 18.90
N ALA A 99 -5.39 2.52 18.48
CA ALA A 99 -5.89 2.50 17.11
C ALA A 99 -7.40 2.68 17.10
N ASN A 100 -7.98 3.08 15.98
CA ASN A 100 -9.42 3.14 15.83
C ASN A 100 -9.91 1.89 15.09
N GLN A 101 -10.87 1.19 15.70
CA GLN A 101 -11.63 0.12 15.09
C GLN A 101 -12.93 0.68 14.50
N TYR A 102 -13.03 0.60 13.18
CA TYR A 102 -14.19 1.01 12.41
C TYR A 102 -15.03 -0.22 12.06
N THR A 103 -16.30 -0.21 12.47
CA THR A 103 -17.28 -1.18 12.00
C THR A 103 -18.04 -0.56 10.84
N ILE A 104 -17.92 -1.16 9.66
CA ILE A 104 -18.42 -0.61 8.40
C ILE A 104 -19.47 -1.58 7.85
N MET A 105 -20.66 -1.05 7.57
CA MET A 105 -21.68 -1.78 6.84
C MET A 105 -21.53 -1.50 5.35
N LEU A 106 -21.06 -2.49 4.61
CA LEU A 106 -20.86 -2.40 3.18
C LEU A 106 -22.19 -2.30 2.44
N VAL A 107 -22.16 -1.70 1.24
CA VAL A 107 -23.33 -1.55 0.37
C VAL A 107 -23.99 -2.89 -0.03
N ASN A 108 -23.24 -3.99 0.04
CA ASN A 108 -23.76 -5.34 -0.22
C ASN A 108 -24.41 -6.00 1.01
N GLY A 109 -24.52 -5.29 2.14
CA GLY A 109 -25.10 -5.78 3.39
C GLY A 109 -24.13 -6.50 4.33
N ASN A 110 -22.89 -6.75 3.90
CA ASN A 110 -21.88 -7.35 4.77
C ASN A 110 -21.33 -6.32 5.75
N THR A 111 -20.91 -6.77 6.93
CA THR A 111 -20.20 -5.92 7.89
C THR A 111 -18.72 -6.29 7.93
N VAL A 112 -17.85 -5.28 7.92
CA VAL A 112 -16.40 -5.46 8.07
C VAL A 112 -15.88 -4.62 9.23
N SER A 113 -14.89 -5.15 9.94
CA SER A 113 -14.16 -4.39 10.96
C SER A 113 -12.78 -4.05 10.41
N VAL A 114 -12.37 -2.79 10.54
CA VAL A 114 -11.04 -2.31 10.16
C VAL A 114 -10.41 -1.57 11.32
N VAL A 115 -9.26 -2.03 11.79
CA VAL A 115 -8.42 -1.34 12.77
C VAL A 115 -7.35 -0.57 12.02
N THR A 116 -7.26 0.74 12.23
CA THR A 116 -6.28 1.59 11.55
C THR A 116 -5.90 2.79 12.42
N ASP A 117 -4.82 3.46 12.05
CA ASP A 117 -4.35 4.71 12.65
C ASP A 117 -5.09 5.95 12.13
N GLN A 118 -6.01 5.79 11.16
CA GLN A 118 -6.89 6.87 10.68
C GLN A 118 -7.77 7.44 11.78
N LYS A 119 -7.91 8.76 11.80
CA LYS A 119 -8.70 9.50 12.79
C LYS A 119 -9.79 10.40 12.19
N GLU A 120 -9.75 10.63 10.88
CA GLU A 120 -10.62 11.60 10.20
C GLU A 120 -11.90 10.96 9.63
N ILE A 121 -12.42 9.93 10.31
CA ILE A 121 -13.62 9.18 9.90
C ILE A 121 -14.56 9.09 11.11
N ASP A 122 -15.81 9.49 10.90
CA ASP A 122 -16.86 9.54 11.91
C ASP A 122 -17.98 8.53 11.60
N VAL A 123 -18.81 8.25 12.61
CA VAL A 123 -20.03 7.45 12.43
C VAL A 123 -20.97 8.15 11.45
N GLY A 124 -21.47 7.41 10.47
CA GLY A 124 -22.34 7.91 9.40
C GLY A 124 -21.61 8.32 8.13
N ASP A 125 -20.28 8.36 8.12
CA ASP A 125 -19.52 8.64 6.91
C ASP A 125 -19.58 7.49 5.91
N CYS A 126 -19.61 7.85 4.62
CA CYS A 126 -19.34 6.92 3.54
C CYS A 126 -17.83 6.76 3.36
N VAL A 127 -17.37 5.52 3.37
CA VAL A 127 -15.95 5.18 3.27
C VAL A 127 -15.70 4.17 2.15
N SER A 128 -14.52 4.25 1.53
CA SER A 128 -13.97 3.15 0.76
C SER A 128 -13.16 2.23 1.68
N VAL A 129 -13.32 0.94 1.49
CA VAL A 129 -12.49 -0.13 2.06
C VAL A 129 -11.67 -0.71 0.92
N GLU A 130 -10.39 -0.40 0.91
CA GLU A 130 -9.46 -0.72 -0.17
C GLU A 130 -8.60 -1.91 0.28
N GLN A 131 -8.74 -3.04 -0.39
CA GLN A 131 -8.07 -4.29 -0.04
C GLN A 131 -7.06 -4.65 -1.13
N GLY A 132 -5.79 -4.73 -0.75
CA GLY A 132 -4.67 -5.24 -1.55
C GLY A 132 -3.68 -5.97 -0.65
N ASP A 133 -2.37 -5.72 -0.85
CA ASP A 133 -1.33 -6.21 0.07
C ASP A 133 -1.52 -5.66 1.51
N HIS A 134 -2.11 -4.48 1.62
CA HIS A 134 -2.48 -3.83 2.87
C HIS A 134 -3.89 -3.26 2.75
N THR A 135 -4.62 -3.20 3.87
CA THR A 135 -5.94 -2.54 3.88
C THR A 135 -5.76 -1.03 3.97
N ASN A 136 -6.66 -0.28 3.34
CA ASN A 136 -6.85 1.15 3.57
C ASN A 136 -8.33 1.44 3.81
N ILE A 137 -8.60 2.46 4.59
CA ILE A 137 -9.93 3.08 4.62
C ILE A 137 -9.77 4.58 4.48
N ARG A 138 -10.68 5.20 3.75
CA ARG A 138 -10.75 6.67 3.63
C ARG A 138 -12.19 7.12 3.50
N ARG A 139 -12.45 8.36 3.93
CA ARG A 139 -13.72 9.03 3.69
C ARG A 139 -13.86 9.33 2.20
N VAL A 140 -15.03 9.05 1.63
CA VAL A 140 -15.38 9.37 0.25
C VAL A 140 -16.71 10.13 0.20
N SER A 141 -17.08 10.63 -0.98
CA SER A 141 -18.40 11.24 -1.17
C SER A 141 -19.52 10.25 -0.80
N ALA A 142 -20.53 10.73 -0.08
CA ALA A 142 -21.73 9.96 0.26
C ALA A 142 -22.44 9.36 -0.99
N ALA A 143 -22.20 9.92 -2.18
CA ALA A 143 -22.71 9.37 -3.42
C ALA A 143 -22.20 7.94 -3.68
N MET A 144 -20.99 7.56 -3.25
CA MET A 144 -20.44 6.21 -3.46
C MET A 144 -21.22 5.11 -2.71
N CYS A 145 -21.80 5.45 -1.56
CA CYS A 145 -22.61 4.51 -0.78
C CYS A 145 -24.08 4.47 -1.22
N ASN A 146 -24.56 5.52 -1.90
CA ASN A 146 -25.97 5.66 -2.29
C ASN A 146 -26.23 5.40 -3.77
N THR A 147 -25.17 5.39 -4.60
CA THR A 147 -25.28 5.21 -6.05
C THR A 147 -25.03 3.74 -6.38
N PRO A 148 -26.01 3.01 -6.94
CA PRO A 148 -25.82 1.61 -7.26
C PRO A 148 -24.84 1.44 -8.43
N PRO A 149 -24.14 0.29 -8.53
CA PRO A 149 -23.21 0.01 -9.64
C PRO A 149 -23.83 0.08 -11.04
N SER A 150 -25.15 -0.06 -11.15
CA SER A 150 -25.89 0.06 -12.41
C SER A 150 -26.10 1.51 -12.87
N HIS A 151 -25.79 2.51 -12.04
CA HIS A 151 -25.97 3.90 -12.38
C HIS A 151 -24.91 4.38 -13.39
N PRO A 152 -25.26 5.16 -14.43
CA PRO A 152 -24.31 5.56 -15.47
C PRO A 152 -23.07 6.33 -14.98
N ALA A 153 -23.19 7.08 -13.89
CA ALA A 153 -22.08 7.84 -13.29
C ALA A 153 -21.13 6.97 -12.42
N TYR A 154 -21.55 5.76 -12.03
CA TYR A 154 -20.79 4.91 -11.12
C TYR A 154 -19.39 4.55 -11.64
N PRO A 155 -19.21 4.13 -12.92
CA PRO A 155 -17.89 3.71 -13.41
C PRO A 155 -16.83 4.81 -13.28
N ASP A 156 -17.16 6.05 -13.65
CA ASP A 156 -16.22 7.17 -13.62
C ASP A 156 -15.89 7.58 -12.17
N MET A 157 -16.90 7.64 -11.30
CA MET A 157 -16.71 7.93 -9.88
C MET A 157 -15.85 6.85 -9.21
N ASN A 158 -16.14 5.58 -9.47
CA ASN A 158 -15.38 4.46 -8.94
C ASN A 158 -13.94 4.42 -9.50
N ALA A 159 -13.76 4.72 -10.79
CA ALA A 159 -12.44 4.75 -11.41
C ALA A 159 -11.52 5.78 -10.74
N SER A 160 -12.05 6.96 -10.38
CA SER A 160 -11.27 7.96 -9.64
C SER A 160 -10.83 7.45 -8.26
N VAL A 161 -11.72 6.80 -7.51
CA VAL A 161 -11.36 6.22 -6.20
C VAL A 161 -10.32 5.10 -6.36
N VAL A 162 -10.48 4.24 -7.37
CA VAL A 162 -9.52 3.16 -7.66
C VAL A 162 -8.13 3.73 -7.99
N GLN A 163 -8.05 4.80 -8.78
CA GLN A 163 -6.76 5.44 -9.08
C GLN A 163 -6.09 5.98 -7.81
N ILE A 164 -6.82 6.70 -6.96
CA ILE A 164 -6.30 7.20 -5.68
C ILE A 164 -5.84 6.04 -4.78
N SER A 165 -6.59 4.94 -4.77
CA SER A 165 -6.24 3.73 -4.01
C SER A 165 -4.92 3.11 -4.50
N ASN A 166 -4.69 3.10 -5.82
CA ASN A 166 -3.44 2.62 -6.41
C ASN A 166 -2.24 3.53 -6.09
N ASP A 167 -2.46 4.84 -6.05
CA ASP A 167 -1.43 5.80 -5.65
C ASP A 167 -1.04 5.63 -4.18
N CYS A 168 -2.03 5.44 -3.30
CA CYS A 168 -1.80 5.08 -1.89
C CYS A 168 -1.02 3.76 -1.77
N ALA A 169 -1.41 2.71 -2.52
CA ALA A 169 -0.70 1.44 -2.52
C ALA A 169 0.77 1.60 -2.97
N THR A 170 1.01 2.43 -3.99
CA THR A 170 2.37 2.76 -4.45
C THR A 170 3.17 3.50 -3.39
N ALA A 171 2.56 4.45 -2.67
CA ALA A 171 3.20 5.17 -1.57
C ALA A 171 3.59 4.24 -0.42
N LYS A 172 2.71 3.29 -0.07
CA LYS A 172 2.99 2.22 0.90
C LYS A 172 4.20 1.37 0.48
N GLN A 173 4.27 0.98 -0.79
CA GLN A 173 5.43 0.24 -1.33
C GLN A 173 6.73 1.05 -1.30
N GLN A 174 6.66 2.38 -1.48
CA GLN A 174 7.83 3.25 -1.35
C GLN A 174 8.31 3.36 0.09
N LEU A 175 7.38 3.46 1.04
CA LEU A 175 7.70 3.45 2.48
C LEU A 175 8.39 2.15 2.90
N LEU A 176 7.92 1.00 2.42
CA LEU A 176 8.54 -0.30 2.70
C LEU A 176 9.95 -0.45 2.10
N LYS A 177 10.31 0.36 1.11
CA LYS A 177 11.64 0.36 0.47
C LYS A 177 12.60 1.38 1.06
N ALA A 178 12.13 2.25 1.97
CA ALA A 178 13.00 3.23 2.62
C ALA A 178 14.12 2.51 3.39
N ALA A 179 15.36 2.99 3.24
CA ALA A 179 16.53 2.39 3.86
C ALA A 179 17.05 3.20 5.05
N THR A 180 16.70 4.49 5.12
CA THR A 180 17.14 5.41 6.17
C THR A 180 15.97 6.02 6.95
N GLU A 181 16.25 6.56 8.13
CA GLU A 181 15.26 7.26 8.94
C GLU A 181 14.69 8.49 8.20
N GLN A 182 15.54 9.24 7.48
CA GLN A 182 15.10 10.40 6.70
C GLN A 182 14.17 9.98 5.55
N GLU A 183 14.52 8.93 4.81
CA GLU A 183 13.66 8.38 3.75
C GLU A 183 12.33 7.85 4.32
N THR A 184 12.39 7.19 5.48
CA THR A 184 11.19 6.67 6.16
C THR A 184 10.25 7.81 6.53
N ASN A 185 10.78 8.90 7.10
CA ASN A 185 10.00 10.10 7.43
C ASN A 185 9.33 10.73 6.20
N ILE A 186 10.06 10.88 5.10
CA ILE A 186 9.54 11.47 3.86
C ILE A 186 8.48 10.55 3.25
N ALA A 187 8.76 9.25 3.14
CA ALA A 187 7.84 8.28 2.57
C ALA A 187 6.58 8.10 3.45
N TYR A 188 6.70 8.22 4.77
CA TYR A 188 5.58 8.16 5.69
C TYR A 188 4.61 9.33 5.48
N LYS A 189 5.13 10.56 5.43
CA LYS A 189 4.31 11.75 5.13
C LYS A 189 3.65 11.68 3.76
N LYS A 190 4.36 11.16 2.76
CA LYS A 190 3.80 10.94 1.42
C LYS A 190 2.66 9.92 1.46
N MET A 191 2.84 8.84 2.21
CA MET A 191 1.82 7.80 2.38
C MET A 191 0.58 8.37 3.06
N GLN A 192 0.71 9.10 4.17
CA GLN A 192 -0.41 9.81 4.81
C GLN A 192 -1.15 10.71 3.83
N ALA A 193 -0.43 11.58 3.11
CA ALA A 193 -1.05 12.49 2.15
C ALA A 193 -1.82 11.82 1.00
N LEU A 194 -1.51 10.56 0.68
CA LEU A 194 -2.18 9.81 -0.40
C LEU A 194 -3.19 8.78 0.12
N CYS A 195 -3.06 8.34 1.36
CA CYS A 195 -3.90 7.29 1.95
C CYS A 195 -5.01 7.83 2.86
N ASP A 196 -4.89 9.09 3.30
CA ASP A 196 -5.86 9.76 4.18
C ASP A 196 -7.02 10.43 3.41
#